data_AF-A0A3M2L4V1-F1
#
_entry.id   AF-A0A3M2L4V1-F1
#
_cell.length_a   1.000
_cell.length_b   1.000
_cell.length_c   1.000
_cell.angle_alpha   90.00
_cell.angle_beta   90.00
_cell.angle_gamma   90.00
#
_symmetry.space_group_name_H-M   'P 1'
#
loop_
_entity.id
_entity.type
_entity.pdbx_description
1 polymer ?
#
loop_
_entity_poly.entity_id
_entity_poly.type
_entity_poly.pdbx_seq_one_letter_code
_entity_poly.pdbx_strand_id
1 'polypeptide(L)'
;ARPAVHARPAPPDAPQRPDAAQRPVGPVQVRDVLFRLMKDPALRHTDPGRELLRVLNAQALAADDWTGLASAVPSHAREAVAGLARQSAMAWERFASALDAD
;
A
#
# COMPACT_ATOMS: atom_id res chain seq x y z
N ALA A 1 22.11 -46.36 -38.84
CA ALA A 1 21.03 -46.03 -37.87
C ALA A 1 21.37 -44.71 -37.19
N ARG A 2 20.42 -43.75 -37.15
CA ARG A 2 20.56 -42.43 -36.51
C ARG A 2 20.38 -42.57 -34.99
N PRO A 3 21.01 -41.72 -34.17
CA PRO A 3 20.42 -41.27 -32.92
C PRO A 3 19.93 -39.82 -33.04
N ALA A 4 18.73 -39.59 -32.51
CA ALA A 4 18.02 -38.33 -32.51
C ALA A 4 18.60 -37.37 -31.45
N VAL A 5 19.02 -36.18 -31.90
CA VAL A 5 19.36 -35.06 -31.02
C VAL A 5 18.07 -34.56 -30.37
N HIS A 6 17.98 -34.69 -29.04
CA HIS A 6 16.85 -34.18 -28.28
C HIS A 6 16.91 -32.64 -28.28
N ALA A 7 15.85 -32.02 -28.80
CA ALA A 7 15.60 -30.59 -28.66
C ALA A 7 15.37 -30.27 -27.18
N ARG A 8 16.11 -29.29 -26.65
CA ARG A 8 15.92 -28.76 -25.31
C ARG A 8 14.86 -27.67 -25.36
N PRO A 9 13.72 -27.76 -24.64
CA PRO A 9 12.81 -26.64 -24.54
C PRO A 9 13.39 -25.60 -23.57
N ALA A 10 13.34 -24.33 -23.97
CA ALA A 10 13.56 -23.20 -23.06
C ALA A 10 12.36 -23.07 -22.11
N PRO A 11 12.56 -22.85 -20.80
CA PRO A 11 11.45 -22.48 -19.93
C PRO A 11 11.03 -21.01 -20.19
N PRO A 12 9.71 -20.75 -20.28
CA PRO A 12 9.15 -19.41 -20.34
C PRO A 12 9.07 -18.78 -18.95
N ASP A 13 9.01 -17.44 -18.93
CA ASP A 13 8.53 -16.59 -17.83
C ASP A 13 9.04 -16.92 -16.42
N ALA A 14 10.15 -16.29 -16.03
CA ALA A 14 10.38 -16.01 -14.62
C ALA A 14 9.46 -14.84 -14.20
N PRO A 15 8.43 -15.06 -13.36
CA PRO A 15 7.64 -13.98 -12.84
C PRO A 15 8.50 -13.05 -12.01
N GLN A 16 8.21 -11.76 -12.20
CA GLN A 16 8.91 -10.61 -11.68
C GLN A 16 9.23 -10.74 -10.19
N ARG A 17 10.48 -10.42 -9.86
CA ARG A 17 10.96 -10.19 -8.50
C ARG A 17 10.03 -9.14 -7.86
N PRO A 18 9.20 -9.49 -6.87
CA PRO A 18 8.45 -8.48 -6.14
C PRO A 18 9.45 -7.71 -5.30
N ASP A 19 9.74 -6.50 -5.74
CA ASP A 19 9.95 -5.31 -4.92
C ASP A 19 10.39 -5.60 -3.46
N ALA A 20 11.69 -5.85 -3.28
CA ALA A 20 12.29 -5.95 -1.95
C ALA A 20 12.44 -4.56 -1.27
N ALA A 21 11.91 -3.48 -1.86
CA ALA A 21 11.98 -2.13 -1.30
C ALA A 21 10.76 -1.75 -0.47
N GLN A 22 9.65 -2.48 -0.55
CA GLN A 22 8.47 -2.24 0.27
C GLN A 22 8.43 -3.26 1.41
N ARG A 23 9.26 -3.07 2.44
CA ARG A 23 8.94 -3.70 3.73
C ARG A 23 7.57 -3.15 4.13
N PRO A 24 6.52 -3.99 4.26
CA PRO A 24 5.27 -3.52 4.79
C PRO A 24 5.57 -3.02 6.20
N VAL A 25 5.43 -1.72 6.43
CA VAL A 25 5.38 -1.20 7.78
C VAL A 25 4.17 -1.89 8.41
N GLY A 26 4.42 -2.85 9.31
CA GLY A 26 3.35 -3.61 9.93
C GLY A 26 2.36 -2.68 10.63
N PRO A 27 1.08 -3.05 10.78
CA PRO A 27 0.05 -2.17 11.35
C PRO A 27 0.43 -1.58 12.72
N VAL A 28 1.16 -2.36 13.54
CA VAL A 28 1.74 -1.90 14.82
C VAL A 28 2.76 -0.78 14.63
N GLN A 29 3.66 -0.91 13.64
CA GLN A 29 4.67 0.12 13.33
C GLN A 29 4.05 1.38 12.74
N VAL A 30 2.96 1.25 11.95
CA VAL A 30 2.22 2.42 11.42
C VAL A 30 1.61 3.23 12.55
N ARG A 31 0.97 2.57 13.52
CA ARG A 31 0.41 3.25 14.70
C ARG A 31 1.48 3.96 15.52
N ASP A 32 2.62 3.33 15.78
CA ASP A 32 3.72 3.94 16.55
C ASP A 32 4.36 5.15 15.85
N VAL A 33 4.49 5.10 14.52
CA VAL A 33 4.92 6.25 13.72
C VAL A 33 3.88 7.36 13.77
N LEU A 34 2.60 7.03 13.58
CA LEU A 34 1.50 7.99 13.64
C LEU A 34 1.41 8.67 15.02
N PHE A 35 1.53 7.94 16.12
CA PHE A 35 1.52 8.53 17.46
C PHE A 35 2.67 9.53 17.68
N ARG A 36 3.83 9.29 17.07
CA ARG A 36 4.97 10.23 17.10
C ARG A 36 4.68 11.47 16.27
N LEU A 37 4.22 11.32 15.03
CA LEU A 37 3.83 12.42 14.16
C LEU A 37 2.70 13.26 14.78
N MET A 38 1.75 12.60 15.41
CA MET A 38 0.70 13.27 16.15
C MET A 38 1.25 14.09 17.29
N LYS A 39 2.41 13.82 17.89
CA LYS A 39 3.02 14.64 18.95
C LYS A 39 3.90 15.77 18.41
N ASP A 40 4.10 15.83 17.10
CA ASP A 40 4.96 16.81 16.46
C ASP A 40 4.35 18.23 16.51
N PRO A 41 5.02 19.21 17.13
CA PRO A 41 4.56 20.60 17.16
C PRO A 41 4.44 21.21 15.76
N ALA A 42 5.32 20.89 14.80
CA ALA A 42 5.29 21.47 13.47
C ALA A 42 4.02 21.08 12.69
N LEU A 43 3.55 19.84 12.89
CA LEU A 43 2.31 19.36 12.29
C LEU A 43 1.07 19.82 13.05
N ARG A 44 1.14 19.96 14.38
CA ARG A 44 0.00 20.40 15.20
C ARG A 44 -0.34 21.88 15.04
N HIS A 45 0.67 22.73 14.87
CA HIS A 45 0.46 24.19 14.83
C HIS A 45 0.12 24.72 13.44
N THR A 46 0.02 23.85 12.43
CA THR A 46 -0.38 24.21 11.07
C THR A 46 -1.73 23.59 10.71
N ASP A 47 -2.60 24.35 10.07
CA ASP A 47 -3.86 23.82 9.52
C ASP A 47 -3.66 22.64 8.56
N PRO A 48 -2.73 22.69 7.58
CA PRO A 48 -2.46 21.54 6.71
C PRO A 48 -1.89 20.34 7.46
N GLY A 49 -1.05 20.55 8.48
CA GLY A 49 -0.49 19.46 9.28
C GLY A 49 -1.55 18.74 10.11
N ARG A 50 -2.51 19.47 10.70
CA ARG A 50 -3.64 18.85 11.41
C ARG A 50 -4.53 18.04 10.48
N GLU A 51 -4.75 18.52 9.25
CA GLU A 51 -5.54 17.78 8.28
C GLU A 51 -4.84 16.50 7.83
N LEU A 52 -3.53 16.57 7.55
CA LEU A 52 -2.72 15.39 7.27
C LEU A 52 -2.80 14.34 8.39
N LEU A 53 -2.68 14.77 9.65
CA LEU A 53 -2.78 13.88 10.82
C LEU A 53 -4.16 13.21 10.92
N ARG A 54 -5.26 13.93 10.60
CA ARG A 54 -6.60 13.33 10.58
C ARG A 54 -6.72 12.23 9.55
N VAL A 55 -6.23 12.49 8.33
CA VAL A 55 -6.31 11.53 7.24
C VAL A 55 -5.48 10.28 7.56
N LEU A 56 -4.24 10.45 8.05
CA LEU A 56 -3.39 9.33 8.44
C LEU A 56 -4.02 8.50 9.59
N ASN A 57 -4.65 9.16 10.55
CA ASN A 57 -5.34 8.47 11.65
C ASN A 57 -6.57 7.67 11.19
N ALA A 58 -7.36 8.22 10.26
CA ALA A 58 -8.49 7.51 9.68
C ALA A 58 -8.03 6.24 8.92
N GLN A 59 -6.93 6.33 8.16
CA GLN A 59 -6.37 5.16 7.48
C GLN A 59 -5.81 4.11 8.44
N ALA A 60 -5.14 4.52 9.52
CA ALA A 60 -4.62 3.58 10.51
C ALA A 60 -5.74 2.79 11.20
N LEU A 61 -6.87 3.45 11.51
CA LEU A 61 -8.06 2.79 12.06
C LEU A 61 -8.69 1.81 11.06
N ALA A 62 -8.79 2.19 9.78
CA ALA A 62 -9.28 1.29 8.74
C ALA A 62 -8.36 0.08 8.53
N ALA A 63 -7.05 0.28 8.70
CA ALA A 63 -6.05 -0.77 8.54
C ALA A 63 -6.10 -1.87 9.60
N ASP A 64 -6.62 -1.57 10.79
CA ASP A 64 -6.80 -2.57 11.84
C ASP A 64 -7.91 -3.59 11.52
N ASP A 65 -8.86 -3.25 10.63
CA ASP A 65 -10.02 -4.11 10.31
C ASP A 65 -10.32 -4.19 8.80
N TRP A 66 -9.29 -4.28 7.96
CA TRP A 66 -9.49 -4.45 6.52
C TRP A 66 -10.30 -5.70 6.17
N THR A 67 -10.19 -6.77 6.96
CA THR A 67 -10.94 -8.01 6.73
C THR A 67 -12.43 -7.81 7.01
N GLY A 68 -12.80 -7.17 8.13
CA GLY A 68 -14.20 -6.86 8.43
C GLY A 68 -14.81 -5.90 7.40
N LEU A 69 -14.05 -4.87 7.01
CA LEU A 69 -14.46 -3.92 5.97
C LEU A 69 -14.68 -4.60 4.62
N ALA A 70 -13.77 -5.49 4.19
CA ALA A 70 -13.91 -6.22 2.93
C ALA A 70 -15.13 -7.17 2.95
N SER A 71 -15.41 -7.80 4.08
CA SER A 71 -16.59 -8.65 4.27
C SER A 71 -17.91 -7.88 4.23
N ALA A 72 -17.92 -6.59 4.61
CA ALA A 72 -19.09 -5.73 4.54
C ALA A 72 -19.43 -5.27 3.11
N VAL A 73 -18.52 -5.43 2.13
CA VAL A 73 -18.74 -4.97 0.75
C VAL A 73 -19.63 -5.96 -0.04
N PRO A 74 -20.80 -5.51 -0.55
CA PRO A 74 -21.66 -6.34 -1.41
C PRO A 74 -20.94 -6.79 -2.67
N SER A 75 -21.23 -8.01 -3.15
CA SER A 75 -20.56 -8.62 -4.31
C SER A 75 -20.52 -7.75 -5.56
N HIS A 76 -21.62 -7.06 -5.89
CA HIS A 76 -21.74 -6.17 -7.05
C HIS A 76 -20.95 -4.85 -6.91
N ALA A 77 -20.63 -4.43 -5.69
CA ALA A 77 -19.88 -3.19 -5.42
C ALA A 77 -18.37 -3.44 -5.24
N ARG A 78 -17.94 -4.71 -5.15
CA ARG A 78 -16.53 -5.08 -4.88
C ARG A 78 -15.55 -4.49 -5.89
N GLU A 79 -15.89 -4.54 -7.18
CA GLU A 79 -15.01 -4.00 -8.22
C GLU A 79 -14.84 -2.49 -8.09
N ALA A 80 -15.93 -1.77 -7.84
CA ALA A 80 -15.90 -0.32 -7.66
C ALA A 80 -15.11 0.07 -6.41
N VAL A 81 -15.33 -0.60 -5.27
CA VAL A 81 -14.59 -0.36 -4.03
C VAL A 81 -13.11 -0.69 -4.19
N ALA A 82 -12.78 -1.81 -4.83
CA ALA A 82 -11.39 -2.17 -5.11
C ALA A 82 -10.72 -1.15 -6.06
N GLY A 83 -11.45 -0.64 -7.05
CA GLY A 83 -10.98 0.43 -7.93
C GLY A 83 -10.69 1.73 -7.17
N LEU A 84 -11.57 2.12 -6.25
CA LEU A 84 -11.36 3.31 -5.42
C LEU A 84 -10.17 3.13 -4.47
N ALA A 85 -10.06 1.98 -3.80
CA ALA A 85 -8.94 1.67 -2.93
C ALA A 85 -7.59 1.73 -3.66
N ARG A 86 -7.53 1.18 -4.89
CA ARG A 86 -6.32 1.27 -5.74
C ARG A 86 -5.99 2.70 -6.13
N GLN A 87 -6.97 3.51 -6.51
CA GLN A 87 -6.73 4.93 -6.83
C GLN A 87 -6.22 5.70 -5.60
N SER A 88 -6.77 5.43 -4.42
CA SER A 88 -6.28 6.00 -3.18
C SER A 88 -4.83 5.58 -2.91
N ALA A 89 -4.48 4.30 -3.09
CA ALA A 89 -3.10 3.83 -2.94
C ALA A 89 -2.14 4.59 -3.88
N MET A 90 -2.51 4.77 -5.16
CA MET A 90 -1.70 5.55 -6.10
C MET A 90 -1.59 7.03 -5.71
N ALA A 91 -2.61 7.63 -5.07
CA ALA A 91 -2.51 8.99 -4.58
C ALA A 91 -1.51 9.10 -3.42
N TRP A 92 -1.50 8.12 -2.52
CA TRP A 92 -0.53 8.03 -1.42
C TRP A 92 0.89 7.78 -1.91
N GLU A 93 1.08 6.94 -2.92
CA GLU A 93 2.39 6.73 -3.54
C GLU A 93 2.94 8.02 -4.16
N ARG A 94 2.09 8.79 -4.86
CA ARG A 94 2.48 10.10 -5.41
C ARG A 94 2.84 11.09 -4.31
N PHE A 95 2.07 11.11 -3.22
CA PHE A 95 2.36 11.97 -2.07
C PHE A 95 3.69 11.61 -1.42
N ALA A 96 3.95 10.31 -1.20
CA ALA A 96 5.24 9.83 -0.69
C ALA A 96 6.40 10.21 -1.63
N SER A 97 6.23 10.00 -2.93
CA SER A 97 7.24 10.36 -3.93
C SER A 97 7.53 11.87 -3.95
N ALA A 98 6.54 12.72 -3.70
CA ALA A 98 6.74 14.16 -3.59
C ALA A 98 7.54 14.53 -2.33
N LEU A 99 7.34 13.81 -1.22
CA LEU A 99 8.10 14.02 0.02
C LEU A 99 9.53 13.48 -0.06
N ASP A 100 9.77 12.38 -0.79
CA ASP A 100 11.12 11.81 -0.96
C ASP A 100 12.01 12.64 -1.90
N ALA A 101 11.40 13.53 -2.70
CA ALA A 101 12.09 14.39 -3.66
C ALA A 101 12.53 15.75 -3.09
N ASP A 102 12.07 16.11 -1.89
CA ASP A 102 12.44 17.31 -1.10
C ASP A 102 13.57 16.99 -0.11
#